data_AF-A0AAU4EMP8-F1
#
_entry.id   AF-A0AAU4EMP8-F1
#
_cell.length_a   1.000
_cell.length_b   1.000
_cell.length_c   1.000
_cell.angle_alpha   90.00
_cell.angle_beta   90.00
_cell.angle_gamma   90.00
#
_symmetry.space_group_name_H-M   'P 1'
#
loop_
_entity.id
_entity.type
_entity.pdbx_description
1 polymer ?
#
loop_
_entity_poly.entity_id
_entity_poly.type
_entity_poly.pdbx_seq_one_letter_code
_entity_poly.pdbx_strand_id
1 'polypeptide(L)' 'MNSVQHATRPVVTREFTRRAAGAWIRAADAGLIDAAELVWLLSHLPGEPSDRTGVEANG' A
#
# COMPACT_ATOMS: atom_id res chain seq x y z
N MET A 1 2.79 34.23 -18.56
CA MET A 1 3.63 33.13 -18.01
C MET A 1 2.78 32.35 -17.03
N ASN A 2 2.15 31.25 -17.47
CA ASN A 2 1.24 30.47 -16.64
C ASN A 2 2.08 29.40 -15.93
N SER A 3 2.20 29.50 -14.60
CA SER A 3 2.96 28.57 -13.78
C SER A 3 2.22 27.23 -13.77
N VAL A 4 2.72 26.26 -14.53
CA VAL A 4 2.24 24.87 -14.46
C VAL A 4 2.68 24.36 -13.10
N GLN A 5 1.80 24.48 -12.11
CA GLN A 5 2.00 23.85 -10.81
C GLN A 5 2.04 22.34 -11.07
N HIS A 6 3.24 21.77 -11.07
CA HIS A 6 3.44 20.32 -11.05
C HIS A 6 2.85 19.77 -9.75
N ALA A 7 1.54 19.57 -9.74
CA ALA A 7 0.87 18.70 -8.79
C ALA A 7 1.16 17.23 -9.18
N THR A 8 2.43 16.87 -9.37
CA THR A 8 2.87 15.49 -9.52
C THR A 8 3.01 14.87 -8.13
N ARG A 9 1.97 15.00 -7.29
CA ARG A 9 1.86 14.10 -6.15
C ARG A 9 1.46 12.75 -6.75
N PRO A 10 2.31 11.73 -6.73
CA PRO A 10 1.96 10.45 -7.32
C PRO A 10 0.68 9.97 -6.65
N VAL A 11 -0.37 9.79 -7.45
CA VAL A 11 -1.60 9.19 -6.97
C VAL A 11 -1.26 7.74 -6.65
N VAL A 12 -1.12 7.45 -5.36
CA VAL A 12 -0.98 6.07 -4.90
C VAL A 12 -2.34 5.42 -5.06
N THR A 13 -2.52 4.71 -6.17
CA THR A 13 -3.75 3.98 -6.46
C THR A 13 -3.77 2.65 -5.72
N ARG A 14 -4.96 2.10 -5.51
CA ARG A 14 -5.13 0.74 -4.98
C ARG A 14 -4.38 -0.31 -5.81
N GLU A 15 -4.34 -0.12 -7.12
CA GLU A 15 -3.58 -1.00 -8.03
C GLU A 15 -2.08 -0.86 -7.84
N PHE A 16 -1.57 0.35 -7.61
CA PHE A 16 -0.17 0.56 -7.25
C PHE A 16 0.17 -0.16 -5.94
N THR A 17 -0.67 -0.01 -4.90
CA THR A 17 -0.49 -0.70 -3.61
C THR A 17 -0.44 -2.22 -3.78
N ARG A 18 -1.35 -2.79 -4.59
CA ARG A 18 -1.36 -4.23 -4.89
C ARG A 18 -0.08 -4.68 -5.59
N ARG A 19 0.41 -3.92 -6.57
CA ARG A 19 1.64 -4.24 -7.30
C ARG A 19 2.88 -4.12 -6.41
N ALA A 20 2.94 -3.10 -5.56
CA ALA A 20 4.03 -2.92 -4.61
C ALA A 20 4.10 -4.09 -3.61
N ALA A 21 2.96 -4.48 -3.03
CA ALA A 21 2.88 -5.66 -2.16
C ALA A 21 3.37 -6.93 -2.87
N GLY A 22 2.92 -7.17 -4.10
CA GLY A 22 3.34 -8.32 -4.89
C GLY A 22 4.85 -8.31 -5.23
N ALA A 23 5.43 -7.14 -5.49
CA ALA A 23 6.86 -7.00 -5.76
C ALA A 23 7.70 -7.34 -4.53
N TRP A 24 7.31 -6.87 -3.35
CA TRP A 24 8.04 -7.15 -2.12
C TRP A 24 7.93 -8.62 -1.69
N ILE A 25 6.76 -9.26 -1.88
CA ILE A 25 6.61 -10.70 -1.63
C ILE A 25 7.60 -11.49 -2.50
N ARG A 26 7.72 -11.14 -3.79
CA ARG A 26 8.69 -11.79 -4.69
C ARG A 26 10.14 -11.51 -4.29
N ALA A 27 10.44 -10.32 -3.79
CA ALA A 27 11.77 -9.99 -3.29
C ALA A 27 12.15 -10.85 -2.08
N ALA A 28 11.19 -11.09 -1.16
CA ALA A 28 11.40 -11.97 -0.01
C ALA A 28 11.58 -13.44 -0.44
N ASP A 29 10.77 -13.93 -1.37
CA ASP A 29 10.89 -15.28 -1.95
C ASP A 29 12.26 -15.50 -2.63
N ALA A 30 12.78 -14.45 -3.28
CA ALA A 30 14.12 -14.45 -3.87
C ALA A 30 15.26 -14.27 -2.84
N GLY A 31 14.95 -14.06 -1.55
CA GLY A 31 15.93 -13.84 -0.49
C GLY A 31 16.63 -12.48 -0.53
N LEU A 32 16.07 -11.50 -1.24
CA LEU A 32 16.61 -10.13 -1.32
C LEU A 32 16.33 -9.32 -0.04
N ILE A 33 15.25 -9.66 0.65
CA ILE A 33 14.81 -9.05 1.91
C ILE A 33 14.38 -10.16 2.87
N ASP A 34 14.51 -9.95 4.18
CA ASP A 34 14.06 -10.91 5.18
C ASP A 34 12.56 -10.76 5.51
N ALA A 35 12.04 -11.71 6.29
CA ALA A 35 10.62 -11.75 6.64
C ALA A 35 10.19 -10.58 7.53
N ALA A 36 11.06 -10.07 8.41
CA ALA A 36 10.74 -8.92 9.25
C ALA A 36 10.69 -7.63 8.42
N GLU A 37 11.61 -7.48 7.48
CA GLU A 37 11.59 -6.37 6.52
C GLU A 37 10.35 -6.41 5.62
N LEU A 38 9.94 -7.59 5.12
CA LEU A 38 8.70 -7.73 4.37
C LEU A 38 7.47 -7.30 5.18
N VAL A 39 7.37 -7.74 6.44
CA VAL A 39 6.25 -7.37 7.33
C VAL A 39 6.21 -5.86 7.56
N TRP A 40 7.38 -5.24 7.77
CA TRP A 40 7.49 -3.80 7.93
C TRP A 40 7.02 -3.08 6.66
N LEU A 41 7.49 -3.49 5.48
CA LEU A 41 7.10 -2.89 4.20
C LEU A 41 5.59 -2.98 3.96
N LEU A 42 5.00 -4.16 4.13
CA LEU A 42 3.56 -4.38 3.92
C LEU A 42 2.71 -3.56 4.89
N SER A 43 3.17 -3.35 6.12
CA SER A 43 2.48 -2.52 7.12
C SER A 43 2.53 -1.02 6.80
N HIS A 44 3.53 -0.59 6.02
CA HIS A 44 3.69 0.81 5.59
C HIS A 44 3.03 1.13 4.25
N LEU A 45 2.42 0.14 3.58
CA LEU A 45 1.56 0.45 2.44
C LEU A 45 0.32 1.21 2.93
N PRO A 46 -0.18 2.16 2.13
CA PRO A 46 -1.47 2.76 2.41
C PRO A 46 -2.53 1.66 2.33
N GLY A 47 -2.94 1.16 3.49
CA GLY A 47 -4.04 0.21 3.60
C GLY A 47 -5.33 0.86 3.14
N GLU A 48 -6.23 0.08 2.58
CA GLU A 48 -7.62 0.51 2.53
C GLU A 48 -8.06 0.81 3.97
N PRO A 49 -8.83 1.89 4.23
CA PRO A 49 -9.50 2.01 5.50
C PRO A 49 -10.25 0.70 5.71
N SER A 50 -9.88 -0.04 6.76
CA SER A 50 -10.65 -1.18 7.20
C SER A 50 -12.04 -0.65 7.48
N ASP A 51 -12.97 -0.91 6.56
CA ASP A 51 -14.41 -0.81 6.82
C ASP A 51 -14.73 -1.93 7.83
N ARG A 52 -14.31 -1.72 9.07
CA ARG A 52 -14.69 -2.50 10.25
C ARG A 52 -15.67 -1.67 11.06
N THR A 53 -16.65 -1.10 10.37
CA THR A 53 -17.79 -0.36 10.94
C THR A 53 -19.02 -0.67 10.09
N GLY A 54 -19.44 -1.94 10.13
CA GLY A 54 -20.65 -2.43 9.47
C GLY A 54 -21.25 -3.65 10.16
N VAL A 55 -20.87 -3.90 11.41
CA VAL A 55 -21.49 -4.92 12.29
C VAL A 55 -22.06 -4.25 13.53
N GLU A 56 -22.85 -3.19 13.32
CA GLU A 56 -23.84 -2.79 14.31
C GLU A 56 -24.97 -3.81 14.21
N ALA A 57 -24.78 -4.92 14.94
CA ALA A 57 -25.80 -5.92 15.17
C ALA A 57 -26.98 -5.23 15.87
N ASN A 58 -28.09 -5.14 15.15
CA ASN A 58 -29.40 -4.84 15.70
C ASN A 58 -29.74 -5.94 16.72
N GLY A 59 -29.81 -5.58 18.00
CA GLY A 59 -30.17 -6.44 19.12
C GLY A 59 -30.59 -5.60 20.30
#